data_AF-A0A6J4HZ90-F1
#
_entry.id   AF-A0A6J4HZ90-F1
#
_cell.length_a   1.000
_cell.length_b   1.000
_cell.length_c   1.000
_cell.angle_alpha   90.00
_cell.angle_beta   90.00
_cell.angle_gamma   90.00
#
_symmetry.space_group_name_H-M   'P 1'
#
loop_
_entity.id
_entity.type
_entity.pdbx_description
1 polymer ?
#
loop_
_entity_poly.entity_id
_entity_poly.type
_entity_poly.pdbx_seq_one_letter_code
_entity_poly.pdbx_strand_id
1 'polypeptide(L)'
;MRTSITGSAPRAADCSRCLALCCVAPAFAASADFAIDKPARTPCPHLGADHVCGIHDRLRERGFPGCVVFDCFGAGQQVVQVTFGGSARRTPAMFAALDVLRPLHEVLAVLDEAARSPAGDEARANHLLVKNYSVVGLHW
;
A
#
# COMPACT_ATOMS: atom_id res chain seq x y z
N MET A 1 2.70 3.55 35.52
CA MET A 1 3.57 2.57 34.83
C MET A 1 3.32 2.73 33.34
N ARG A 2 4.21 3.45 32.63
CA ARG A 2 4.04 3.78 31.21
C ARG A 2 4.54 2.56 30.44
N THR A 3 3.63 1.78 29.87
CA THR A 3 4.02 0.66 29.00
C THR A 3 4.65 1.27 27.75
N SER A 4 5.97 1.23 27.68
CA SER A 4 6.70 1.57 26.47
C SER A 4 6.26 0.61 25.38
N ILE A 5 5.55 1.12 24.37
CA ILE A 5 5.31 0.39 23.12
C ILE A 5 6.66 0.42 22.36
N THR A 6 7.61 -0.40 22.80
CA THR A 6 8.84 -0.65 22.04
C THR A 6 8.51 -1.63 20.94
N GLY A 7 8.29 -1.09 19.73
CA GLY A 7 8.19 -1.89 18.52
C GLY A 7 7.18 -1.35 17.52
N SER A 8 7.39 -0.14 16.99
CA SER A 8 6.79 0.18 15.70
C SER A 8 7.44 -0.74 14.65
N ALA A 9 6.69 -1.70 14.12
CA ALA A 9 7.15 -2.45 12.95
C ALA A 9 7.56 -1.48 11.83
N PRO A 10 8.51 -1.85 10.94
CA PRO A 10 8.85 -1.00 9.81
C PRO A 10 7.59 -0.74 8.96
N ARG A 11 7.18 0.52 8.86
CA ARG A 11 6.03 0.96 8.03
C ARG A 11 6.44 1.31 6.60
N ALA A 12 7.73 1.16 6.28
CA ALA A 12 8.20 1.21 4.90
C ALA A 12 7.74 -0.05 4.17
N ALA A 13 7.19 0.10 2.97
CA ALA A 13 6.91 -1.04 2.11
C ALA A 13 8.21 -1.77 1.76
N ASP A 14 8.23 -3.08 2.01
CA ASP A 14 9.29 -3.97 1.56
C ASP A 14 8.67 -5.01 0.62
N CYS A 15 8.61 -4.65 -0.67
CA CYS A 15 8.02 -5.51 -1.69
C CYS A 15 8.75 -6.86 -1.83
N SER A 16 10.04 -6.94 -1.47
CA SER A 16 10.82 -8.18 -1.52
C SER A 16 10.35 -9.23 -0.51
N ARG A 17 9.63 -8.80 0.54
CA ARG A 17 9.03 -9.65 1.56
C ARG A 17 7.52 -9.83 1.37
N CYS A 18 6.99 -9.44 0.21
CA CYS A 18 5.59 -9.64 -0.16
C CYS A 18 5.47 -10.68 -1.29
N LEU A 19 4.23 -11.00 -1.69
CA LEU A 19 3.90 -11.82 -2.87
C LEU A 19 3.20 -10.98 -3.94
N ALA A 20 3.71 -9.75 -4.14
CA ALA A 20 3.18 -8.76 -5.08
C ALA A 20 1.68 -8.46 -4.91
N LEU A 21 1.16 -8.48 -3.67
CA LEU A 21 -0.28 -8.34 -3.42
C LEU A 21 -0.84 -7.04 -4.03
N CYS A 22 -0.13 -5.92 -3.88
CA CYS A 22 -0.55 -4.62 -4.42
C CYS A 22 -0.45 -4.52 -5.96
N CYS A 23 0.34 -5.37 -6.61
CA CYS A 23 0.41 -5.43 -8.09
C CYS A 23 -0.71 -6.29 -8.70
N VAL A 24 -1.39 -7.09 -7.88
CA VAL A 24 -2.41 -8.06 -8.32
C VAL A 24 -3.80 -7.64 -7.85
N ALA A 25 -3.94 -7.24 -6.59
CA ALA A 25 -5.23 -7.01 -5.92
C ALA A 25 -6.08 -5.90 -6.56
N PRO A 26 -5.60 -4.64 -6.68
CA PRO A 26 -6.45 -3.53 -7.09
C PRO A 26 -6.81 -3.64 -8.57
N ALA A 27 -8.01 -3.20 -8.93
CA ALA A 27 -8.31 -2.84 -10.32
C ALA A 27 -7.74 -1.44 -10.60
N PHE A 28 -7.40 -1.17 -11.85
CA PHE A 28 -7.27 0.20 -12.35
C PHE A 28 -7.80 0.29 -13.77
N ALA A 29 -8.37 1.45 -14.10
CA ALA A 29 -8.82 1.79 -15.43
C ALA A 29 -7.78 2.68 -16.12
N ALA A 30 -7.72 2.63 -17.45
CA ALA A 30 -6.85 3.52 -18.22
C ALA A 30 -7.18 4.99 -17.91
N SER A 31 -6.19 5.75 -17.49
CA SER A 31 -6.32 7.12 -17.00
C SER A 31 -4.98 7.88 -17.04
N ALA A 32 -4.94 9.10 -16.50
CA ALA A 32 -3.69 9.82 -16.29
C ALA A 32 -2.72 9.08 -15.34
N ASP A 33 -3.25 8.20 -14.48
CA ASP A 33 -2.47 7.45 -13.49
C ASP A 33 -1.99 6.09 -13.98
N PHE A 34 -2.69 5.50 -14.96
CA PHE A 34 -2.44 4.15 -15.47
C PHE A 34 -2.66 4.07 -16.98
N ALA A 35 -1.66 3.59 -17.73
CA ALA A 35 -1.71 3.51 -19.19
C ALA A 35 -2.65 2.44 -19.76
N ILE A 36 -3.12 1.51 -18.93
CA ILE A 36 -3.90 0.34 -19.33
C ILE A 36 -5.04 0.10 -18.36
N ASP A 37 -6.06 -0.61 -18.81
CA ASP A 37 -7.01 -1.27 -17.92
C ASP A 37 -6.38 -2.54 -17.32
N LYS A 38 -6.65 -2.78 -16.04
CA LYS A 38 -6.29 -4.03 -15.36
C LYS A 38 -7.41 -4.41 -14.39
N PRO A 39 -8.09 -5.55 -14.60
CA PRO A 39 -9.08 -6.04 -13.65
C PRO A 39 -8.47 -6.30 -12.26
N ALA A 40 -9.33 -6.27 -11.24
CA ALA A 40 -8.96 -6.68 -9.89
C ALA A 40 -8.48 -8.14 -9.89
N ARG A 41 -7.58 -8.46 -8.97
CA ARG A 41 -7.01 -9.82 -8.78
C ARG A 41 -6.34 -10.41 -10.03
N THR A 42 -6.02 -9.58 -11.01
CA THR A 42 -5.26 -9.94 -12.21
C THR A 42 -3.84 -9.39 -12.09
N PRO A 43 -2.79 -10.20 -12.30
CA PRO A 43 -1.41 -9.72 -12.29
C PRO A 43 -1.19 -8.58 -13.28
N CYS A 44 -0.48 -7.53 -12.84
CA CYS A 44 0.04 -6.53 -13.76
C CYS A 44 0.92 -7.20 -14.83
N PRO A 45 0.81 -6.83 -16.12
CA PRO A 45 1.63 -7.42 -17.18
C PRO A 45 3.14 -7.17 -17.01
N HIS A 46 3.52 -6.20 -16.17
CA HIS A 46 4.91 -5.92 -15.82
C HIS A 46 5.39 -6.66 -14.57
N LEU A 47 4.56 -7.51 -13.96
CA LEU A 47 4.94 -8.32 -12.80
C LEU A 47 5.69 -9.57 -13.24
N GLY A 48 6.95 -9.69 -12.81
CA GLY A 48 7.76 -10.89 -13.00
C GLY A 48 7.29 -12.08 -12.16
N ALA A 49 7.74 -13.27 -12.54
CA ALA A 49 7.45 -14.52 -11.81
C ALA A 49 8.07 -14.55 -10.41
N ASP A 50 9.09 -13.72 -10.17
CA ASP A 50 9.77 -13.46 -8.91
C ASP A 50 9.05 -12.44 -8.02
N HIS A 51 7.84 -11.99 -8.41
CA HIS A 51 7.05 -10.97 -7.73
C HIS A 51 7.64 -9.55 -7.79
N VAL A 52 8.60 -9.30 -8.68
CA VAL A 52 9.21 -7.98 -8.87
C VAL A 52 8.59 -7.26 -10.08
N CYS A 53 8.40 -5.95 -9.99
CA CYS A 53 7.96 -5.15 -11.14
C CYS A 53 9.14 -4.91 -12.09
N GLY A 54 9.05 -5.41 -13.33
CA GLY A 54 10.13 -5.32 -14.32
C GLY A 54 10.37 -3.94 -14.92
N ILE A 55 9.55 -2.94 -14.57
CA ILE A 55 9.69 -1.55 -15.03
C ILE A 55 9.66 -0.54 -13.88
N HIS A 56 9.93 -0.98 -12.65
CA HIS A 56 9.74 -0.15 -11.45
C HIS A 56 10.50 1.18 -11.53
N ASP A 57 11.70 1.16 -12.11
CA ASP A 57 12.57 2.32 -12.35
C ASP A 57 12.03 3.30 -13.40
N ARG A 58 11.08 2.86 -14.23
CA ARG A 58 10.55 3.58 -15.39
C ARG A 58 9.03 3.73 -15.37
N LEU A 59 8.38 3.48 -14.24
CA LEU A 59 6.91 3.50 -14.12
C LEU A 59 6.28 4.78 -14.66
N ARG A 60 6.82 5.95 -14.28
CA ARG A 60 6.31 7.25 -14.75
C ARG A 60 6.39 7.39 -16.28
N GLU A 61 7.55 7.08 -16.86
CA GLU A 61 7.78 7.14 -18.31
C GLU A 61 6.89 6.17 -19.08
N ARG A 62 6.55 5.04 -18.45
CA ARG A 62 5.71 3.99 -19.02
C ARG A 62 4.21 4.20 -18.76
N GLY A 63 3.82 5.32 -18.16
CA GLY A 63 2.43 5.70 -17.91
C GLY A 63 1.80 5.03 -16.69
N PHE A 64 2.59 4.76 -15.65
CA PHE A 64 2.13 4.26 -14.35
C PHE A 64 2.48 5.20 -13.18
N PRO A 65 2.27 6.53 -13.26
CA PRO A 65 2.56 7.43 -12.13
C PRO A 65 1.70 7.10 -10.89
N GLY A 66 0.53 6.47 -11.05
CA GLY A 66 -0.26 5.94 -9.93
C GLY A 66 0.50 4.90 -9.11
N CYS A 67 1.28 4.02 -9.76
CA CYS A 67 2.15 3.06 -9.06
C CYS A 67 3.34 3.72 -8.33
N VAL A 68 3.79 4.90 -8.79
CA VAL A 68 4.92 5.61 -8.17
C VAL A 68 4.50 6.27 -6.85
N VAL A 69 3.28 6.81 -6.79
CA VAL A 69 2.78 7.51 -5.59
C VAL A 69 2.08 6.58 -4.61
N PHE A 70 1.80 5.35 -5.00
CA PHE A 70 1.16 4.35 -4.16
C PHE A 70 2.15 3.82 -3.10
N ASP A 71 1.70 3.80 -1.85
CA ASP A 71 2.37 3.07 -0.77
C ASP A 71 1.34 2.23 -0.02
N CYS A 72 1.72 1.00 0.34
CA CYS A 72 0.90 0.12 1.18
C CYS A 72 1.26 0.24 2.67
N PHE A 73 2.21 1.10 3.03
CA PHE A 73 2.66 1.37 4.40
C PHE A 73 3.09 0.09 5.15
N GLY A 74 3.64 -0.84 4.38
CA GLY A 74 4.08 -2.13 4.87
C GLY A 74 3.01 -3.21 5.06
N ALA A 75 1.77 -2.95 4.65
CA ALA A 75 0.67 -3.93 4.79
C ALA A 75 0.94 -5.21 3.98
N GLY A 76 1.54 -5.08 2.79
CA GLY A 76 1.82 -6.22 1.93
C GLY A 76 2.73 -7.26 2.58
N GLN A 77 3.86 -6.83 3.16
CA GLN A 77 4.75 -7.76 3.88
C GLN A 77 4.14 -8.23 5.20
N GLN A 78 3.33 -7.40 5.89
CA GLN A 78 2.65 -7.84 7.11
C GLN A 78 1.72 -9.00 6.80
N VAL A 79 0.91 -8.89 5.74
CA VAL A 79 -0.02 -9.95 5.33
C VAL A 79 0.74 -11.26 5.11
N VAL A 80 1.78 -11.22 4.29
CA VAL A 80 2.50 -12.45 3.90
C VAL A 80 3.30 -13.03 5.07
N GLN A 81 4.10 -12.21 5.74
CA GLN A 81 5.10 -12.68 6.69
C GLN A 81 4.50 -12.97 8.07
N VAL A 82 3.52 -12.16 8.50
CA VAL A 82 2.96 -12.25 9.84
C VAL A 82 1.61 -12.96 9.81
N THR A 83 0.65 -12.43 9.04
CA THR A 83 -0.73 -12.96 9.05
C THR A 83 -0.83 -14.35 8.43
N PHE A 84 -0.02 -14.64 7.41
CA PHE A 84 0.01 -15.94 6.72
C PHE A 84 1.33 -16.71 6.91
N GLY A 85 2.09 -16.38 7.96
CA GLY A 85 3.24 -17.18 8.42
C GLY A 85 4.37 -17.37 7.39
N GLY A 86 4.61 -16.38 6.52
CA GLY A 86 5.68 -16.46 5.51
C GLY A 86 5.36 -17.40 4.34
N SER A 87 4.09 -17.64 4.05
CA SER A 87 3.66 -18.46 2.91
C SER A 87 4.40 -18.05 1.63
N ALA A 88 4.90 -19.04 0.88
CA ALA A 88 5.51 -18.85 -0.44
C ALA A 88 4.46 -18.73 -1.57
N ARG A 89 3.19 -19.00 -1.27
CA ARG A 89 2.09 -19.01 -2.26
C ARG A 89 1.02 -18.00 -1.90
N ARG A 90 0.64 -17.20 -2.90
CA ARG A 90 -0.46 -16.23 -2.81
C ARG A 90 -1.81 -16.95 -2.80
N THR A 91 -2.69 -16.55 -1.90
CA THR A 91 -4.06 -17.08 -1.80
C THR A 91 -5.09 -15.95 -1.89
N PRO A 92 -6.36 -16.24 -2.27
CA PRO A 92 -7.41 -15.23 -2.27
C PRO A 92 -7.63 -14.54 -0.91
N ALA A 93 -7.42 -15.27 0.19
CA ALA A 93 -7.57 -14.74 1.55
C ALA A 93 -6.55 -13.63 1.86
N MET A 94 -5.36 -13.66 1.24
CA MET A 94 -4.38 -12.59 1.41
C MET A 94 -4.84 -11.26 0.81
N PHE A 95 -5.66 -11.28 -0.25
CA PHE A 95 -6.22 -10.05 -0.81
C PHE A 95 -7.26 -9.45 0.13
N ALA A 96 -8.15 -10.27 0.67
CA ALA A 96 -9.11 -9.82 1.67
C ALA A 96 -8.41 -9.26 2.93
N ALA A 97 -7.31 -9.89 3.36
CA ALA A 97 -6.51 -9.36 4.45
C ALA A 97 -5.85 -8.01 4.09
N LEU A 98 -5.32 -7.86 2.88
CA LEU A 98 -4.74 -6.60 2.41
C LEU A 98 -5.78 -5.48 2.36
N ASP A 99 -7.01 -5.76 1.95
CA ASP A 99 -8.10 -4.77 1.89
C ASP A 99 -8.39 -4.16 3.27
N VAL A 100 -8.19 -4.94 4.35
CA VAL A 100 -8.34 -4.47 5.74
C VAL A 100 -7.04 -3.83 6.26
N LEU A 101 -5.90 -4.46 6.00
CA LEU A 101 -4.63 -4.07 6.62
C LEU A 101 -4.01 -2.84 5.99
N ARG A 102 -4.20 -2.60 4.69
CA ARG A 102 -3.68 -1.38 4.04
C ARG A 102 -4.20 -0.09 4.69
N PRO A 103 -5.52 0.15 4.81
CA PRO A 103 -6.01 1.37 5.45
C PRO A 103 -5.61 1.45 6.93
N LEU A 104 -5.51 0.32 7.64
CA LEU A 104 -5.01 0.33 9.02
C LEU A 104 -3.55 0.78 9.09
N HIS A 105 -2.69 0.26 8.21
CA HIS A 105 -1.29 0.63 8.14
C HIS A 105 -1.09 2.10 7.72
N GLU A 106 -1.97 2.63 6.87
CA GLU A 106 -2.03 4.05 6.51
C GLU A 106 -2.33 4.93 7.74
N VAL A 107 -3.39 4.61 8.51
CA VAL A 107 -3.70 5.32 9.76
C VAL A 107 -2.55 5.25 10.75
N LEU A 108 -1.96 4.06 10.89
CA LEU A 108 -0.79 3.86 11.73
C LEU A 108 0.39 4.72 11.27
N ALA A 109 0.65 4.84 9.98
CA ALA A 109 1.71 5.72 9.46
C ALA A 109 1.46 7.20 9.79
N VAL A 110 0.21 7.65 9.69
CA VAL A 110 -0.20 9.01 10.07
C VAL A 110 0.01 9.27 11.57
N LEU A 111 -0.44 8.35 12.43
CA LEU A 111 -0.27 8.48 13.88
C LEU A 111 1.21 8.54 14.29
N ASP A 112 2.04 7.78 13.59
CA ASP A 112 3.49 7.78 13.80
C ASP A 112 4.13 9.12 13.44
N GLU A 113 3.71 9.71 12.32
CA GLU A 113 4.20 11.02 11.91
C GLU A 113 3.73 12.12 12.86
N ALA A 114 2.47 12.05 13.30
CA ALA A 114 1.93 12.97 14.30
C ALA A 114 2.70 12.86 15.64
N ALA A 115 3.02 11.65 16.08
CA ALA A 115 3.77 11.42 17.32
C ALA A 115 5.23 11.91 17.24
N ARG A 116 5.83 11.95 16.05
CA ARG A 116 7.18 12.49 15.81
C ARG A 116 7.21 14.00 15.60
N SER A 117 6.07 14.62 15.31
CA SER A 117 5.98 16.06 15.10
C SER A 117 5.97 16.78 16.44
N PRO A 118 6.75 17.87 16.63
CA PRO A 118 6.60 18.73 17.80
C PRO A 118 5.15 19.22 17.86
N ALA A 119 4.50 19.07 19.02
CA ALA A 119 3.14 19.57 19.22
C ALA A 119 3.15 21.10 19.04
N GLY A 120 2.66 21.58 17.90
CA GLY A 120 2.60 23.02 17.60
C GLY A 120 2.46 23.41 16.12
N ASP A 121 2.82 22.55 15.16
CA ASP A 121 2.69 22.90 13.74
C ASP A 121 1.46 22.22 13.11
N GLU A 122 0.29 22.86 13.26
CA GLU A 122 -0.99 22.45 12.64
C GLU A 122 -0.89 22.26 11.11
N ALA A 123 0.13 22.83 10.47
CA ALA A 123 0.32 22.81 9.02
C ALA A 123 0.76 21.45 8.43
N ARG A 124 1.36 20.53 9.21
CA ARG A 124 1.93 19.28 8.65
C ARG A 124 0.98 18.09 8.66
N ALA A 125 -0.04 18.08 9.52
CA ALA A 125 -0.99 16.97 9.62
C ALA A 125 -1.89 16.81 8.37
N ASN A 126 -2.03 17.87 7.56
CA ASN A 126 -3.00 17.91 6.46
C ASN A 126 -2.52 17.23 5.16
N HIS A 127 -1.21 17.00 4.97
CA HIS A 127 -0.71 16.45 3.68
C HIS A 127 -1.04 14.96 3.47
N LEU A 128 -1.26 14.20 4.55
CA LEU A 128 -1.57 12.77 4.47
C LEU A 128 -3.07 12.47 4.43
N LEU A 129 -3.91 13.33 5.05
CA LEU A 129 -5.37 13.13 5.07
C LEU A 129 -6.04 13.53 3.74
N VAL A 130 -5.50 14.52 3.02
CA VAL A 130 -6.17 15.11 1.86
C VAL A 130 -6.06 14.29 0.56
N LYS A 131 -5.20 13.26 0.48
CA LYS A 131 -5.07 12.47 -0.76
C LYS A 131 -6.21 11.50 -1.04
N ASN A 132 -7.11 11.22 -0.08
CA ASN A 132 -8.14 10.17 -0.24
C ASN A 132 -9.61 10.59 0.01
N TYR A 133 -9.92 11.84 0.38
CA TYR A 133 -11.31 12.28 0.61
C TYR A 133 -12.02 12.88 -0.62
N SER A 134 -11.76 12.37 -1.83
CA SER A 134 -12.58 12.69 -3.03
C SER A 134 -13.31 11.47 -3.63
N VAL A 135 -13.39 10.34 -2.94
CA VAL A 135 -14.20 9.19 -3.38
C VAL A 135 -15.06 8.61 -2.24
N VAL A 136 -15.92 9.45 -1.66
CA VAL A 136 -17.15 8.96 -1.02
C VAL A 136 -18.32 9.34 -1.93
N GLY A 137 -18.41 8.64 -3.06
CA GLY A 137 -19.62 8.54 -3.86
C GLY A 137 -20.43 7.35 -3.38
N LEU A 138 -21.01 7.45 -2.18
CA LEU A 138 -22.04 6.54 -1.70
C LEU A 138 -23.32 7.36 -1.55
N HIS A 139 -24.12 7.41 -2.61
CA HIS A 139 -25.56 7.56 -2.45
C HIS A 139 -26.10 6.19 -2.02
N TRP A 140 -26.89 6.20 -0.96
CA TRP A 140 -27.58 5.03 -0.38
C TRP A 140 -28.42 4.28 -1.39
#